data_AF-A0A1R1Y3S0-F1
#
_entry.id   AF-A0A1R1Y3S0-F1
#
_cell.length_a   1.000
_cell.length_b   1.000
_cell.length_c   1.000
_cell.angle_alpha   90.00
_cell.angle_beta   90.00
_cell.angle_gamma   90.00
#
_symmetry.space_group_name_H-M   'P 1'
#
loop_
_entity.id
_entity.type
_entity.pdbx_description
1 polymer ?
#
loop_
_entity_poly.entity_id
_entity_poly.type
_entity_poly.pdbx_seq_one_letter_code
_entity_poly.pdbx_strand_id
1 'polypeptide(L)'
;MDLNNGSYSVSGERWNFPGARLPVSKKREDVLNERREAVKNSMKHAWEGYKSYAFGKDELTPVRKGWNNKWGVTLIDSLDTLYIMDMIDEFHEAKEYISTIDFNKTTPKHKTSLFESVIRVLGGLLSAYELSGEKIFLEKAKEAGDSLFPCFDHPSGIPYTFIDINTKTPVERKVNIAEIGTLQLEYHKLSQLTGEKEYYAKTQKIIDILENMKTPFPGLYPIFVDKKKMKLNGPVSIGGMGDSFYEYLLKLYLLHDKSEDQYRNMYIKSVEGISNKMVFKRKVGYNLTFTSDLESGTYKPTGKMGHLDCFFPGVLALGSKELDRPNDLKLAEELMETCYDFYKRMPTGLSPEGVIFKNIYSNKGSSGKSDLKNLDYAVKLKGYYLRPGYFLINF
;
A
#
# COMPACT_ATOMS: atom_id res chain seq x y z
N MET A 1 25.25 22.16 6.48
CA MET A 1 25.12 22.23 5.01
C MET A 1 23.85 23.01 4.74
N ASP A 2 24.00 24.19 4.15
CA ASP A 2 22.92 25.18 3.95
C ASP A 2 21.86 24.63 2.99
N LEU A 3 20.64 24.49 3.50
CA LEU A 3 19.41 24.20 2.75
C LEU A 3 18.64 25.52 2.63
N ASN A 4 19.06 26.42 1.76
CA ASN A 4 18.28 27.59 1.39
C ASN A 4 18.38 27.82 -0.12
N ASN A 5 17.22 28.09 -0.73
CA ASN A 5 16.96 28.40 -2.14
C ASN A 5 16.75 27.21 -3.09
N GLY A 6 15.60 26.55 -2.92
CA GLY A 6 14.89 25.89 -4.02
C GLY A 6 13.43 26.33 -3.99
N SER A 7 13.07 27.35 -4.77
CA SER A 7 11.68 27.73 -4.98
C SER A 7 11.01 26.65 -5.84
N TYR A 8 10.17 25.81 -5.23
CA TYR A 8 9.34 24.85 -5.96
C TYR A 8 8.20 25.61 -6.64
N SER A 9 8.35 25.93 -7.92
CA SER A 9 7.26 26.43 -8.75
C SER A 9 6.44 25.23 -9.25
N VAL A 10 5.20 25.09 -8.78
CA VAL A 10 4.23 24.15 -9.36
C VAL A 10 3.74 24.75 -10.66
N SER A 11 4.40 24.44 -11.77
CA SER A 11 3.89 24.76 -13.10
C SER A 11 2.70 23.84 -13.38
N GLY A 12 1.53 24.43 -13.66
CA GLY A 12 0.30 23.76 -14.11
C GLY A 12 0.41 23.16 -15.51
N GLU A 13 1.55 22.57 -15.86
CA GLU A 13 1.70 21.75 -17.06
C GLU A 13 1.06 20.39 -16.79
N ARG A 14 0.18 19.95 -17.70
CA ARG A 14 -0.32 18.57 -17.71
C ARG A 14 0.89 17.63 -17.61
N TRP A 15 0.91 16.78 -16.59
CA TRP A 15 1.93 15.76 -16.39
C TRP A 15 2.09 14.90 -17.66
N ASN A 16 3.10 15.22 -18.46
CA ASN A 16 3.58 14.33 -19.52
C ASN A 16 4.44 13.29 -18.85
N PHE A 17 3.91 12.07 -18.65
CA PHE A 17 4.71 10.93 -18.21
C PHE A 17 5.97 10.82 -19.09
N PRO A 18 7.18 11.02 -18.55
CA PRO A 18 8.42 10.93 -19.32
C PRO A 18 8.78 9.47 -19.48
N GLY A 19 8.02 8.79 -20.33
CA GLY A 19 8.33 7.48 -20.89
C GLY A 19 7.87 7.55 -22.33
N ALA A 20 8.78 7.38 -23.28
CA ALA A 20 8.41 7.26 -24.68
C ALA A 20 7.34 6.16 -24.76
N ARG A 21 6.10 6.52 -25.09
CA ARG A 21 5.07 5.53 -25.43
C ARG A 21 5.68 4.69 -26.53
N LEU A 22 6.03 3.43 -26.22
CA LEU A 22 6.53 2.51 -27.22
C LEU A 22 5.55 2.56 -28.40
N PRO A 23 6.01 2.73 -29.65
CA PRO A 23 5.09 2.83 -30.78
C PRO A 23 4.18 1.61 -30.81
N VAL A 24 2.90 1.85 -30.56
CA VAL A 24 1.88 0.82 -30.50
C VAL A 24 1.22 0.76 -31.87
N SER A 25 0.91 -0.45 -32.38
CA SER A 25 0.14 -0.52 -33.62
C SER A 25 -1.23 0.13 -33.43
N LYS A 26 -1.76 0.78 -34.46
CA LYS A 26 -3.10 1.42 -34.43
C LYS A 26 -4.18 0.47 -33.87
N LYS A 27 -4.16 -0.79 -34.30
CA LYS A 27 -5.06 -1.84 -33.79
C LYS A 27 -4.95 -2.04 -32.27
N ARG A 28 -3.73 -2.02 -31.71
CA ARG A 28 -3.54 -2.17 -30.27
C ARG A 28 -3.87 -0.87 -29.53
N GLU A 29 -3.65 0.29 -30.14
CA GLU A 29 -4.14 1.57 -29.59
C GLU A 29 -5.67 1.61 -29.48
N ASP A 30 -6.39 1.17 -30.51
CA ASP A 30 -7.86 1.07 -30.51
C ASP A 30 -8.35 0.17 -29.35
N VAL A 31 -7.75 -1.01 -29.18
CA VAL A 31 -8.08 -1.93 -28.08
C VAL A 31 -7.77 -1.33 -26.71
N LEU A 32 -6.67 -0.58 -26.57
CA LEU A 32 -6.33 0.09 -25.31
C LEU A 32 -7.31 1.22 -25.00
N ASN A 33 -7.78 1.95 -26.01
CA ASN A 33 -8.80 2.99 -25.85
C ASN A 33 -10.14 2.38 -25.42
N GLU A 34 -10.58 1.29 -26.05
CA GLU A 34 -11.80 0.56 -25.64
C GLU A 34 -11.73 0.10 -24.18
N ARG A 35 -10.59 -0.47 -23.76
CA ARG A 35 -10.38 -0.88 -22.37
C ARG A 35 -10.36 0.30 -21.39
N ARG A 36 -9.73 1.41 -21.77
CA ARG A 36 -9.72 2.64 -20.95
C ARG A 36 -11.14 3.15 -20.71
N GLU A 37 -11.95 3.22 -21.77
CA GLU A 37 -13.35 3.64 -21.65
C GLU A 37 -14.18 2.67 -20.80
N ALA A 38 -13.97 1.37 -20.94
CA ALA A 38 -14.63 0.37 -20.10
C ALA A 38 -14.31 0.55 -18.60
N VAL A 39 -13.06 0.88 -18.26
CA VAL A 39 -12.64 1.18 -16.88
C VAL A 39 -13.27 2.49 -16.40
N LYS A 40 -13.23 3.56 -17.21
CA LYS A 40 -13.86 4.85 -16.88
C LYS A 40 -15.36 4.71 -16.66
N ASN A 41 -16.06 3.91 -17.47
CA ASN A 41 -17.48 3.62 -17.28
C ASN A 41 -17.75 2.82 -16.00
N SER A 42 -16.85 1.93 -15.61
CA SER A 42 -16.95 1.21 -14.33
C SER A 42 -16.79 2.16 -13.13
N MET A 43 -15.87 3.13 -13.23
CA MET A 43 -15.70 4.19 -12.24
C MET A 43 -16.94 5.08 -12.16
N LYS A 44 -17.49 5.52 -13.30
CA LYS A 44 -18.76 6.28 -13.34
C LYS A 44 -19.89 5.54 -12.64
N HIS A 45 -20.09 4.25 -12.94
CA HIS A 45 -21.10 3.44 -12.28
C HIS A 45 -20.91 3.39 -10.75
N ALA A 46 -19.67 3.15 -10.28
CA ALA A 46 -19.35 3.11 -8.86
C ALA A 46 -19.58 4.48 -8.20
N TRP A 47 -19.14 5.56 -8.86
CA TRP A 47 -19.30 6.94 -8.39
C TRP A 47 -20.77 7.34 -8.31
N GLU A 48 -21.58 7.05 -9.32
CA GLU A 48 -23.02 7.31 -9.32
C GLU A 48 -23.72 6.59 -8.16
N GLY A 49 -23.37 5.34 -7.91
CA GLY A 49 -23.86 4.57 -6.77
C GLY A 49 -23.46 5.22 -5.44
N TYR A 50 -22.20 5.59 -5.29
CA TYR A 50 -21.70 6.27 -4.09
C TYR A 50 -22.39 7.61 -3.88
N LYS A 51 -22.43 8.47 -4.91
CA LYS A 51 -23.08 9.77 -4.90
C LYS A 51 -24.57 9.67 -4.52
N SER A 52 -25.27 8.66 -5.04
CA SER A 52 -26.70 8.50 -4.78
C SER A 52 -27.03 8.08 -3.35
N TYR A 53 -26.17 7.30 -2.69
CA TYR A 53 -26.53 6.61 -1.44
C TYR A 53 -25.59 6.88 -0.26
N ALA A 54 -24.40 7.43 -0.50
CA ALA A 54 -23.34 7.56 0.48
C ALA A 54 -22.46 8.80 0.29
N PHE A 55 -22.88 9.81 -0.49
CA PHE A 55 -22.08 11.02 -0.70
C PHE A 55 -21.69 11.68 0.63
N GLY A 56 -20.40 11.95 0.80
CA GLY A 56 -19.88 12.51 2.04
C GLY A 56 -19.72 11.51 3.20
N LYS A 57 -19.95 10.22 2.95
CA LYS A 57 -19.77 9.10 3.89
C LYS A 57 -18.53 8.28 3.54
N ASP A 58 -18.04 7.47 4.46
CA ASP A 58 -16.77 6.76 4.25
C ASP A 58 -16.87 5.71 3.15
N GLU A 59 -17.87 4.82 3.24
CA GLU A 59 -18.04 3.71 2.31
C GLU A 59 -19.53 3.48 2.02
N LEU A 60 -19.82 3.14 0.76
CA LEU A 60 -21.11 2.62 0.36
C LEU A 60 -21.22 1.14 0.71
N THR A 61 -22.37 0.72 1.25
CA THR A 61 -22.75 -0.70 1.32
C THR A 61 -23.76 -1.02 0.20
N PRO A 62 -23.30 -1.42 -1.00
CA PRO A 62 -24.05 -1.27 -2.24
C PRO A 62 -25.33 -2.10 -2.30
N VAL A 63 -25.34 -3.30 -1.70
CA VAL A 63 -26.51 -4.21 -1.72
C VAL A 63 -27.67 -3.66 -0.88
N ARG A 64 -27.37 -3.10 0.29
CA ARG A 64 -28.38 -2.57 1.22
C ARG A 64 -28.57 -1.05 1.13
N LYS A 65 -27.81 -0.38 0.26
CA LYS A 65 -27.80 1.08 0.07
C LYS A 65 -27.59 1.87 1.39
N GLY A 66 -26.80 1.30 2.31
CA GLY A 66 -26.40 1.96 3.57
C GLY A 66 -24.97 2.47 3.50
N TRP A 67 -24.45 3.01 4.61
CA TRP A 67 -23.10 3.58 4.68
C TRP A 67 -22.52 3.53 6.10
N ASN A 68 -21.21 3.76 6.21
CA ASN A 68 -20.52 4.12 7.46
C ASN A 68 -19.88 5.52 7.31
N ASN A 69 -19.55 6.20 8.41
CA ASN A 69 -19.06 7.58 8.32
C ASN A 69 -18.05 7.95 9.40
N LYS A 70 -16.95 8.56 8.96
CA LYS A 70 -15.95 9.25 9.77
C LYS A 70 -15.56 10.56 9.09
N TRP A 71 -14.91 10.50 7.92
CA TRP A 71 -14.31 11.63 7.22
C TRP A 71 -14.61 11.65 5.72
N GLY A 72 -15.58 10.86 5.24
CA GLY A 72 -15.88 10.83 3.80
C GLY A 72 -14.77 10.16 2.98
N VAL A 73 -14.15 9.11 3.53
CA VAL A 73 -12.94 8.47 2.98
C VAL A 73 -13.05 8.17 1.47
N THR A 74 -14.16 7.59 0.97
CA THR A 74 -14.31 7.32 -0.48
C THR A 74 -14.22 8.58 -1.35
N LEU A 75 -14.69 9.75 -0.88
CA LEU A 75 -14.51 11.00 -1.65
C LEU A 75 -13.02 11.30 -1.84
N ILE A 76 -12.25 11.22 -0.75
CA ILE A 76 -10.84 11.59 -0.72
C ILE A 76 -10.01 10.57 -1.50
N ASP A 77 -10.24 9.28 -1.27
CA ASP A 77 -9.55 8.14 -1.91
C ASP A 77 -9.86 8.04 -3.43
N SER A 78 -10.86 8.78 -3.92
CA SER A 78 -11.22 8.82 -5.35
C SER A 78 -10.70 10.06 -6.09
N LEU A 79 -10.21 11.10 -5.39
CA LEU A 79 -9.89 12.40 -6.00
C LEU A 79 -8.89 12.30 -7.15
N ASP A 80 -7.76 11.63 -6.91
CA ASP A 80 -6.71 11.46 -7.90
C ASP A 80 -7.20 10.62 -9.09
N THR A 81 -8.00 9.59 -8.83
CA THR A 81 -8.60 8.72 -9.85
C THR A 81 -9.57 9.49 -10.73
N LEU A 82 -10.45 10.32 -10.16
CA LEU A 82 -11.37 11.19 -10.91
C LEU A 82 -10.58 12.16 -11.80
N TYR A 83 -9.51 12.75 -11.27
CA TYR A 83 -8.67 13.67 -12.02
C TYR A 83 -7.93 12.96 -13.18
N ILE A 84 -7.28 11.83 -12.91
CA ILE A 84 -6.54 11.03 -13.91
C ILE A 84 -7.48 10.51 -15.02
N MET A 85 -8.71 10.15 -14.67
CA MET A 85 -9.71 9.66 -15.63
C MET A 85 -10.43 10.78 -16.38
N ASP A 86 -10.09 12.05 -16.18
CA ASP A 86 -10.78 13.20 -16.81
C ASP A 86 -12.29 13.21 -16.47
N MET A 87 -12.60 13.03 -15.19
CA MET A 87 -13.93 13.15 -14.56
C MET A 87 -13.94 14.42 -13.70
N ILE A 88 -13.74 15.56 -14.37
CA ILE A 88 -13.41 16.85 -13.72
C ILE A 88 -14.62 17.45 -12.99
N ASP A 89 -15.84 17.26 -13.48
CA ASP A 89 -17.05 17.73 -12.81
C ASP A 89 -17.24 17.01 -11.47
N GLU A 90 -17.08 15.69 -11.45
CA GLU A 90 -17.12 14.87 -10.24
C GLU A 90 -15.99 15.23 -9.26
N PHE A 91 -14.79 15.53 -9.77
CA PHE A 91 -13.67 16.00 -8.97
C PHE A 91 -13.98 17.34 -8.29
N HIS A 92 -14.56 18.30 -9.00
CA HIS A 92 -14.93 19.60 -8.44
C HIS A 92 -16.05 19.48 -7.39
N GLU A 93 -17.06 18.65 -7.63
CA GLU A 93 -18.11 18.37 -6.65
C GLU A 93 -17.53 17.74 -5.37
N ALA A 94 -16.60 16.79 -5.51
CA ALA A 94 -15.89 16.20 -4.38
C ALA A 94 -15.05 17.25 -3.62
N LYS A 95 -14.33 18.13 -4.34
CA LYS A 95 -13.55 19.23 -3.78
C LYS A 95 -14.41 20.15 -2.91
N GLU A 96 -15.57 20.55 -3.42
CA GLU A 96 -16.51 21.40 -2.68
C GLU A 96 -16.90 20.77 -1.35
N TYR A 97 -17.29 19.49 -1.35
CA TYR A 97 -17.62 18.80 -0.10
C TYR A 97 -16.43 18.69 0.85
N ILE A 98 -15.26 18.27 0.35
CA ILE A 98 -14.04 18.07 1.16
C ILE A 98 -13.58 19.37 1.81
N SER A 99 -13.76 20.52 1.15
CA SER A 99 -13.45 21.83 1.73
C SER A 99 -14.20 22.12 3.04
N THR A 100 -15.35 21.46 3.26
CA THR A 100 -16.19 21.63 4.46
C THR A 100 -15.85 20.65 5.60
N ILE A 101 -15.02 19.63 5.35
CA ILE A 101 -14.70 18.60 6.35
C ILE A 101 -13.82 19.19 7.44
N ASP A 102 -14.19 18.97 8.70
CA ASP A 102 -13.38 19.30 9.88
C ASP A 102 -12.66 18.04 10.36
N PHE A 103 -11.36 17.93 10.06
CA PHE A 103 -10.55 16.77 10.44
C PHE A 103 -10.22 16.74 11.94
N ASN A 104 -10.58 17.79 12.69
CA ASN A 104 -10.49 17.79 14.15
C ASN A 104 -11.72 17.17 14.83
N LYS A 105 -12.70 16.69 14.06
CA LYS A 105 -13.89 16.00 14.58
C LYS A 105 -14.13 14.68 13.86
N THR A 106 -14.67 13.71 14.57
CA THR A 106 -15.14 12.45 14.00
C THR A 106 -16.32 11.90 14.79
N THR A 107 -16.90 10.79 14.33
CA THR A 107 -18.02 10.13 15.01
C THR A 107 -17.67 9.84 16.49
N PRO A 108 -18.53 10.21 17.46
CA PRO A 108 -18.23 10.01 18.88
C PRO A 108 -17.85 8.56 19.23
N LYS A 109 -16.87 8.41 20.13
CA LYS A 109 -16.31 7.12 20.58
C LYS A 109 -15.57 6.32 19.50
N HIS A 110 -15.47 6.82 18.27
CA HIS A 110 -14.64 6.20 17.25
C HIS A 110 -13.16 6.36 17.58
N LYS A 111 -12.38 5.28 17.40
CA LYS A 111 -10.91 5.32 17.47
C LYS A 111 -10.38 5.23 16.05
N THR A 112 -9.84 6.33 15.57
CA THR A 112 -9.29 6.48 14.23
C THR A 112 -7.94 5.76 14.15
N SER A 113 -7.74 4.94 13.12
CA SER A 113 -6.43 4.31 12.84
C SER A 113 -5.50 5.34 12.23
N LEU A 114 -4.28 5.44 12.76
CA LEU A 114 -3.24 6.30 12.20
C LEU A 114 -2.88 5.86 10.77
N PHE A 115 -2.53 4.60 10.59
CA PHE A 115 -2.11 4.01 9.32
C PHE A 115 -3.17 4.21 8.21
N GLU A 116 -4.42 3.78 8.45
CA GLU A 116 -5.48 3.88 7.43
C GLU A 116 -5.80 5.33 7.07
N SER A 117 -5.70 6.24 8.04
CA SER A 117 -5.95 7.67 7.78
C SER A 117 -4.81 8.31 7.01
N VAL A 118 -3.57 7.92 7.27
CA VAL A 118 -2.41 8.48 6.57
C VAL A 118 -2.43 8.04 5.11
N ILE A 119 -2.56 6.75 4.83
CA ILE A 119 -2.48 6.26 3.44
C ILE A 119 -3.68 6.70 2.57
N ARG A 120 -4.87 6.85 3.15
CA ARG A 120 -6.09 7.22 2.39
C ARG A 120 -6.37 8.72 2.40
N VAL A 121 -6.40 9.32 3.59
CA VAL A 121 -6.82 10.71 3.74
C VAL A 121 -5.65 11.65 3.44
N LEU A 122 -4.54 11.49 4.14
CA LEU A 122 -3.38 12.35 3.90
C LEU A 122 -2.80 12.09 2.50
N GLY A 123 -2.61 10.83 2.13
CA GLY A 123 -2.17 10.41 0.80
C GLY A 123 -3.06 10.93 -0.33
N GLY A 124 -4.39 10.75 -0.21
CA GLY A 124 -5.34 11.22 -1.22
C GLY A 124 -5.38 12.75 -1.38
N LEU A 125 -5.35 13.49 -0.26
CA LEU A 125 -5.32 14.96 -0.30
C LEU A 125 -4.01 15.49 -0.89
N LEU A 126 -2.86 14.93 -0.51
CA LEU A 126 -1.55 15.32 -1.06
C LEU A 126 -1.47 15.00 -2.56
N SER A 127 -1.95 13.83 -2.97
CA SER A 127 -1.96 13.43 -4.38
C SER A 127 -2.86 14.34 -5.22
N ALA A 128 -4.04 14.68 -4.71
CA ALA A 128 -4.95 15.63 -5.36
C ALA A 128 -4.31 17.03 -5.49
N TYR A 129 -3.59 17.50 -4.47
CA TYR A 129 -2.85 18.76 -4.54
C TYR A 129 -1.76 18.74 -5.61
N GLU A 130 -0.89 17.72 -5.63
CA GLU A 130 0.23 17.61 -6.58
C GLU A 130 -0.26 17.47 -8.04
N LEU A 131 -1.43 16.86 -8.27
CA LEU A 131 -2.01 16.70 -9.60
C LEU A 131 -2.75 17.97 -10.10
N SER A 132 -3.45 18.67 -9.21
CA SER A 132 -4.36 19.77 -9.58
C SER A 132 -3.84 21.18 -9.27
N GLY A 133 -2.89 21.32 -8.34
CA GLY A 133 -2.43 22.61 -7.81
C GLY A 133 -3.44 23.34 -6.90
N GLU A 134 -4.58 22.72 -6.58
CA GLU A 134 -5.65 23.32 -5.78
C GLU A 134 -5.25 23.37 -4.29
N LYS A 135 -4.90 24.57 -3.82
CA LYS A 135 -4.35 24.81 -2.47
C LYS A 135 -5.22 24.28 -1.32
N ILE A 136 -6.53 24.23 -1.50
CA ILE A 136 -7.45 23.70 -0.49
C ILE A 136 -7.10 22.27 -0.06
N PHE A 137 -6.59 21.44 -0.98
CA PHE A 137 -6.18 20.08 -0.64
C PHE A 137 -4.94 20.05 0.25
N LEU A 138 -3.97 20.95 0.06
CA LEU A 138 -2.81 21.07 0.95
C LEU A 138 -3.22 21.59 2.33
N GLU A 139 -4.13 22.57 2.39
CA GLU A 139 -4.69 23.08 3.64
C GLU A 139 -5.38 21.96 4.44
N LYS A 140 -6.21 21.16 3.75
CA LYS A 140 -6.88 19.99 4.35
C LYS A 140 -5.92 18.85 4.69
N ALA A 141 -4.90 18.61 3.88
CA ALA A 141 -3.86 17.64 4.18
C ALA A 141 -3.13 18.00 5.48
N LYS A 142 -2.77 19.28 5.65
CA LYS A 142 -2.17 19.77 6.90
C LYS A 142 -3.13 19.59 8.07
N GLU A 143 -4.39 19.98 7.93
CA GLU A 143 -5.41 19.81 8.98
C GLU A 143 -5.54 18.33 9.42
N ALA A 144 -5.60 17.41 8.46
CA ALA A 144 -5.67 15.97 8.71
C ALA A 144 -4.39 15.44 9.37
N GLY A 145 -3.21 15.82 8.86
CA GLY A 145 -1.91 15.44 9.41
C GLY A 145 -1.74 15.89 10.87
N ASP A 146 -2.07 17.15 11.16
CA ASP A 146 -2.03 17.70 12.51
C ASP A 146 -2.99 16.98 13.46
N SER A 147 -4.17 16.61 12.97
CA SER A 147 -5.17 15.93 13.80
C SER A 147 -4.72 14.56 14.30
N LEU A 148 -3.84 13.88 13.54
CA LEU A 148 -3.28 12.57 13.82
C LEU A 148 -1.94 12.63 14.56
N PHE A 149 -1.27 13.79 14.52
CA PHE A 149 0.09 13.95 15.02
C PHE A 149 0.31 13.64 16.51
N PRO A 150 -0.68 13.77 17.43
CA PRO A 150 -0.51 13.34 18.82
C PRO A 150 -0.14 11.85 18.96
N CYS A 151 -0.40 11.00 17.96
CA CYS A 151 0.05 9.61 17.97
C CYS A 151 1.58 9.45 18.08
N PHE A 152 2.36 10.45 17.65
CA PHE A 152 3.83 10.35 17.64
C PHE A 152 4.49 10.74 18.97
N ASP A 153 3.73 11.22 19.95
CA ASP A 153 4.25 11.66 21.26
C ASP A 153 4.48 10.49 22.25
N HIS A 154 4.60 9.27 21.74
CA HIS A 154 4.91 8.10 22.55
C HIS A 154 6.41 8.12 22.96
N PRO A 155 6.75 7.91 24.26
CA PRO A 155 8.12 8.03 24.77
C PRO A 155 9.17 7.14 24.08
N SER A 156 8.77 5.99 23.53
CA SER A 156 9.70 5.10 22.80
C SER A 156 10.10 5.60 21.40
N GLY A 157 9.44 6.63 20.87
CA GLY A 157 9.57 7.06 19.48
C GLY A 157 8.81 6.19 18.45
N ILE A 158 8.12 5.13 18.89
CA ILE A 158 7.20 4.35 18.05
C ILE A 158 5.77 4.83 18.35
N PRO A 159 5.00 5.26 17.34
CA PRO A 159 3.72 5.93 17.58
C PRO A 159 2.66 5.00 18.18
N TYR A 160 1.63 5.60 18.76
CA TYR A 160 0.35 4.95 18.94
C TYR A 160 -0.28 4.70 17.57
N THR A 161 -0.97 3.56 17.40
CA THR A 161 -1.58 3.22 16.10
C THR A 161 -3.02 3.69 15.97
N PHE A 162 -3.62 4.19 17.05
CA PHE A 162 -4.99 4.71 17.07
C PHE A 162 -5.09 5.98 17.92
N ILE A 163 -6.09 6.81 17.62
CA ILE A 163 -6.39 8.05 18.34
C ILE A 163 -7.90 8.31 18.43
N ASP A 164 -8.35 8.88 19.54
CA ASP A 164 -9.63 9.57 19.58
C ASP A 164 -9.45 11.01 19.14
N ILE A 165 -9.92 11.34 17.93
CA ILE A 165 -9.74 12.66 17.32
C ILE A 165 -10.46 13.75 18.12
N ASN A 166 -11.62 13.45 18.69
CA ASN A 166 -12.44 14.44 19.40
C ASN A 166 -11.79 14.87 20.71
N THR A 167 -11.10 13.95 21.40
CA THR A 167 -10.39 14.23 22.66
C THR A 167 -8.88 14.38 22.48
N LYS A 168 -8.37 14.27 21.24
CA LYS A 168 -6.94 14.26 20.90
C LYS A 168 -6.13 13.27 21.72
N THR A 169 -6.73 12.14 22.08
CA THR A 169 -6.13 11.15 22.99
C THR A 169 -5.67 9.92 22.22
N PRO A 170 -4.35 9.67 22.12
CA PRO A 170 -3.84 8.44 21.53
C PRO A 170 -4.26 7.19 22.31
N VAL A 171 -4.35 6.06 21.63
CA VAL A 171 -4.81 4.78 22.19
C VAL A 171 -3.74 3.72 22.02
N GLU A 172 -3.38 3.11 23.14
CA GLU A 172 -2.40 2.01 23.16
C GLU A 172 -3.00 0.73 22.58
N ARG A 173 -2.33 0.16 21.57
CA ARG A 173 -2.70 -1.09 20.91
C ARG A 173 -1.46 -1.84 20.45
N LYS A 174 -1.65 -3.09 20.03
CA LYS A 174 -0.59 -3.87 19.40
C LYS A 174 -0.14 -3.18 18.12
N VAL A 175 1.17 -3.10 17.94
CA VAL A 175 1.79 -2.42 16.80
C VAL A 175 2.37 -3.46 15.85
N ASN A 176 2.18 -3.25 14.55
CA ASN A 176 2.85 -4.00 13.51
C ASN A 176 3.72 -3.10 12.61
N ILE A 177 4.68 -3.69 11.91
CA ILE A 177 5.67 -2.95 11.13
C ILE A 177 5.06 -2.23 9.93
N ALA A 178 4.01 -2.77 9.29
CA ALA A 178 3.33 -2.08 8.20
C ALA A 178 2.66 -0.79 8.70
N GLU A 179 1.95 -0.82 9.83
CA GLU A 179 1.25 0.35 10.36
C GLU A 179 2.17 1.53 10.71
N ILE A 180 3.41 1.26 11.15
CA ILE A 180 4.36 2.32 11.56
C ILE A 180 5.41 2.64 10.50
N GLY A 181 5.68 1.70 9.60
CA GLY A 181 6.61 1.83 8.49
C GLY A 181 5.98 2.37 7.20
N THR A 182 4.70 2.71 7.25
CA THR A 182 3.90 3.19 6.11
C THR A 182 3.19 4.50 6.47
N LEU A 183 3.98 5.42 7.02
CA LEU A 183 3.54 6.78 7.37
C LEU A 183 4.43 7.83 6.71
N GLN A 184 5.63 7.40 6.30
CA GLN A 184 6.76 8.26 6.00
C GLN A 184 6.58 8.99 4.67
N LEU A 185 6.06 8.35 3.61
CA LEU A 185 5.91 9.01 2.32
C LEU A 185 5.06 10.28 2.44
N GLU A 186 3.90 10.14 3.08
CA GLU A 186 2.91 11.20 3.23
C GLU A 186 3.40 12.30 4.16
N TYR A 187 3.96 11.96 5.33
CA TYR A 187 4.47 12.98 6.26
C TYR A 187 5.75 13.64 5.77
N HIS A 188 6.63 12.92 5.05
CA HIS A 188 7.82 13.54 4.44
C HIS A 188 7.39 14.51 3.34
N LYS A 189 6.44 14.11 2.49
CA LYS A 189 5.88 15.01 1.48
C LYS A 189 5.17 16.21 2.11
N LEU A 190 4.37 16.01 3.15
CA LEU A 190 3.75 17.12 3.88
C LEU A 190 4.81 18.07 4.44
N SER A 191 5.89 17.54 5.03
CA SER A 191 7.03 18.33 5.50
C SER A 191 7.71 19.14 4.38
N GLN A 192 7.92 18.54 3.21
CA GLN A 192 8.48 19.23 2.03
C GLN A 192 7.59 20.39 1.57
N LEU A 193 6.27 20.20 1.59
CA LEU A 193 5.30 21.19 1.09
C LEU A 193 5.00 22.32 2.08
N THR A 194 5.01 22.04 3.38
CA THR A 194 4.70 23.04 4.43
C THR A 194 5.94 23.69 5.05
N GLY A 195 7.11 23.04 4.94
CA GLY A 195 8.33 23.43 5.64
C GLY A 195 8.38 22.99 7.11
N GLU A 196 7.35 22.30 7.62
CA GLU A 196 7.29 21.83 9.00
C GLU A 196 8.11 20.55 9.19
N LYS A 197 9.34 20.73 9.70
CA LYS A 197 10.34 19.65 9.82
C LYS A 197 9.98 18.56 10.84
N GLU A 198 9.05 18.84 11.75
CA GLU A 198 8.67 17.89 12.80
C GLU A 198 7.99 16.64 12.23
N TYR A 199 7.19 16.78 11.16
CA TYR A 199 6.58 15.65 10.46
C TYR A 199 7.66 14.65 10.02
N TYR A 200 8.66 15.12 9.27
CA TYR A 200 9.79 14.30 8.85
C TYR A 200 10.53 13.69 10.03
N ALA A 201 10.92 14.51 11.01
CA ALA A 201 11.75 14.06 12.13
C ALA A 201 11.10 12.93 12.94
N LYS A 202 9.79 13.01 13.22
CA LYS A 202 9.09 11.98 13.99
C LYS A 202 8.86 10.70 13.18
N THR A 203 8.50 10.79 11.90
CA THR A 203 8.27 9.58 11.08
C THR A 203 9.56 8.90 10.67
N GLN A 204 10.64 9.66 10.41
CA GLN A 204 11.96 9.11 10.09
C GLN A 204 12.55 8.33 11.25
N LYS A 205 12.39 8.83 12.48
CA LYS A 205 12.87 8.15 13.71
C LYS A 205 12.36 6.71 13.81
N ILE A 206 11.18 6.40 13.26
CA ILE A 206 10.63 5.04 13.25
C ILE A 206 11.48 4.12 12.37
N ILE A 207 11.91 4.59 11.19
CA ILE A 207 12.79 3.83 10.29
C ILE A 207 14.15 3.60 10.95
N ASP A 208 14.73 4.62 11.58
CA ASP A 208 15.99 4.50 12.33
C ASP A 208 15.89 3.44 13.44
N ILE A 209 14.77 3.43 14.17
CA ILE A 209 14.50 2.42 15.20
C ILE A 209 14.42 1.03 14.58
N LEU A 210 13.65 0.85 13.50
CA LEU A 210 13.45 -0.44 12.85
C LEU A 210 14.76 -0.97 12.25
N GLU A 211 15.57 -0.14 11.59
CA GLU A 211 16.87 -0.54 11.03
C GLU A 211 17.79 -1.15 12.10
N ASN A 212 17.78 -0.56 13.29
CA ASN A 212 18.63 -0.98 14.41
C ASN A 212 18.05 -2.15 15.23
N MET A 213 16.82 -2.61 14.94
CA MET A 213 16.24 -3.77 15.62
C MET A 213 16.85 -5.08 15.12
N LYS A 214 17.11 -6.00 16.05
CA LYS A 214 17.62 -7.34 15.71
C LYS A 214 16.55 -8.15 14.97
N THR A 215 16.90 -8.60 13.76
CA THR A 215 16.10 -9.49 12.93
C THR A 215 16.60 -10.94 12.99
N PRO A 216 15.73 -11.95 12.77
CA PRO A 216 16.13 -13.36 12.68
C PRO A 216 16.98 -13.67 11.45
N PHE A 217 16.75 -12.96 10.34
CA PHE A 217 17.57 -12.98 9.15
C PHE A 217 17.76 -11.54 8.66
N PRO A 218 18.91 -11.20 8.03
CA PRO A 218 19.11 -9.86 7.47
C PRO A 218 17.95 -9.43 6.58
N GLY A 219 17.41 -8.24 6.83
CA GLY A 219 16.31 -7.65 6.07
C GLY A 219 14.92 -8.26 6.32
N LEU A 220 14.77 -9.26 7.20
CA LEU A 220 13.47 -9.90 7.48
C LEU A 220 12.94 -9.54 8.86
N TYR A 221 11.83 -8.84 8.89
CA TYR A 221 11.26 -8.27 10.11
C TYR A 221 10.05 -9.08 10.58
N PRO A 222 10.07 -9.61 11.82
CA PRO A 222 8.86 -10.12 12.43
C PRO A 222 7.80 -9.01 12.52
N ILE A 223 6.55 -9.36 12.23
CA ILE A 223 5.51 -8.36 11.96
C ILE A 223 5.13 -7.50 13.16
N PHE A 224 5.38 -7.92 14.40
CA PHE A 224 4.97 -7.16 15.59
C PHE A 224 6.15 -6.51 16.31
N VAL A 225 5.88 -5.35 16.91
CA VAL A 225 6.86 -4.59 17.70
C VAL A 225 6.41 -4.50 19.15
N ASP A 226 7.27 -4.93 20.08
CA ASP A 226 7.12 -4.64 21.51
C ASP A 226 7.80 -3.30 21.83
N LYS A 227 6.99 -2.25 21.99
CA LYS A 227 7.47 -0.88 22.29
C LYS A 227 8.15 -0.73 23.65
N LYS A 228 7.90 -1.64 24.61
CA LYS A 228 8.53 -1.60 25.93
C LYS A 228 9.90 -2.25 25.92
N LYS A 229 10.00 -3.39 25.24
CA LYS A 229 11.26 -4.16 25.14
C LYS A 229 12.14 -3.74 23.96
N MET A 230 11.60 -2.93 23.05
CA MET A 230 12.22 -2.55 21.78
C MET A 230 12.68 -3.77 20.97
N LYS A 231 11.76 -4.73 20.80
CA LYS A 231 12.03 -6.01 20.11
C LYS A 231 10.93 -6.36 19.12
N LEU A 232 11.35 -6.94 18.00
CA LEU A 232 10.48 -7.59 17.04
C LEU A 232 10.01 -8.96 17.56
N ASN A 233 8.77 -9.35 17.26
CA ASN A 233 8.23 -10.67 17.57
C ASN A 233 7.15 -11.11 16.57
N GLY A 234 6.78 -12.39 16.62
CA GLY A 234 5.77 -12.98 15.75
C GLY A 234 6.35 -13.62 14.48
N PRO A 235 5.48 -13.96 13.51
CA PRO A 235 5.91 -14.49 12.22
C PRO A 235 6.58 -13.40 11.37
N VAL A 236 7.28 -13.81 10.30
CA VAL A 236 7.70 -12.91 9.22
C VAL A 236 6.74 -13.11 8.06
N SER A 237 6.15 -12.03 7.57
CA SER A 237 5.24 -12.03 6.42
C SER A 237 5.54 -10.82 5.56
N ILE A 238 5.35 -10.97 4.25
CA ILE A 238 5.29 -9.84 3.32
C ILE A 238 3.84 -9.54 2.90
N GLY A 239 2.86 -10.26 3.44
CA GLY A 239 1.44 -9.92 3.31
C GLY A 239 1.01 -8.97 4.42
N GLY A 240 -0.29 -8.99 4.76
CA GLY A 240 -0.87 -8.07 5.74
C GLY A 240 -0.07 -7.99 7.05
N MET A 241 0.07 -6.78 7.59
CA MET A 241 0.90 -6.40 8.75
C MET A 241 2.42 -6.36 8.50
N GLY A 242 2.90 -6.78 7.33
CA GLY A 242 4.31 -6.70 6.93
C GLY A 242 4.56 -5.99 5.59
N ASP A 243 3.65 -6.16 4.62
CA ASP A 243 3.68 -5.70 3.22
C ASP A 243 4.32 -4.33 2.99
N SER A 244 3.58 -3.27 3.32
CA SER A 244 3.82 -1.89 2.92
C SER A 244 5.03 -1.26 3.58
N PHE A 245 5.54 -1.83 4.68
CA PHE A 245 6.86 -1.49 5.21
C PHE A 245 7.95 -1.77 4.17
N TYR A 246 7.94 -2.96 3.55
CA TYR A 246 8.93 -3.32 2.53
C TYR A 246 8.76 -2.48 1.25
N GLU A 247 7.52 -2.11 0.92
CA GLU A 247 7.21 -1.20 -0.19
C GLU A 247 7.81 0.19 0.01
N TYR A 248 7.61 0.77 1.21
CA TYR A 248 7.98 2.14 1.50
C TYR A 248 9.49 2.34 1.51
N LEU A 249 10.30 1.31 1.81
CA LEU A 249 11.76 1.43 1.72
C LEU A 249 12.23 1.84 0.32
N LEU A 250 11.71 1.22 -0.74
CA LEU A 250 12.07 1.63 -2.10
C LEU A 250 11.45 2.99 -2.43
N LYS A 251 10.17 3.20 -2.12
CA LYS A 251 9.48 4.43 -2.48
C LYS A 251 10.04 5.67 -1.76
N LEU A 252 10.52 5.53 -0.52
CA LEU A 252 11.19 6.60 0.22
C LEU A 252 12.52 6.96 -0.42
N TYR A 253 13.28 5.98 -0.87
CA TYR A 253 14.50 6.24 -1.65
C TYR A 253 14.19 7.07 -2.90
N LEU A 254 13.09 6.76 -3.60
CA LEU A 254 12.66 7.52 -4.78
C LEU A 254 12.13 8.91 -4.43
N LEU A 255 11.34 9.05 -3.36
CA LEU A 255 10.79 10.33 -2.90
C LEU A 255 11.89 11.36 -2.58
N HIS A 256 13.03 10.89 -2.07
CA HIS A 256 14.19 11.71 -1.75
C HIS A 256 15.21 11.74 -2.87
N ASP A 257 14.77 11.69 -4.12
CA ASP A 257 15.60 11.79 -5.32
C ASP A 257 16.82 10.87 -5.30
N LYS A 258 16.66 9.65 -4.75
CA LYS A 258 17.71 8.62 -4.66
C LYS A 258 18.92 9.04 -3.83
N SER A 259 18.77 9.99 -2.91
CA SER A 259 19.88 10.53 -2.11
C SER A 259 20.11 9.85 -0.75
N GLU A 260 19.10 9.18 -0.20
CA GLU A 260 19.15 8.61 1.16
C GLU A 260 19.45 7.10 1.14
N ASP A 261 20.73 6.75 1.32
CA ASP A 261 21.22 5.36 1.23
C ASP A 261 20.60 4.39 2.24
N GLN A 262 20.10 4.90 3.38
CA GLN A 262 19.47 4.07 4.42
C GLN A 262 18.32 3.24 3.82
N TYR A 263 17.38 3.89 3.15
CA TYR A 263 16.20 3.21 2.61
C TYR A 263 16.59 2.21 1.50
N ARG A 264 17.52 2.60 0.62
CA ARG A 264 18.07 1.72 -0.42
C ARG A 264 18.70 0.47 0.18
N ASN A 265 19.52 0.63 1.21
CA ASN A 265 20.22 -0.47 1.87
C ASN A 265 19.26 -1.40 2.60
N MET A 266 18.27 -0.84 3.30
CA MET A 266 17.21 -1.64 3.94
C MET A 266 16.39 -2.41 2.90
N TYR A 267 15.99 -1.76 1.80
CA TYR A 267 15.26 -2.40 0.71
C TYR A 267 16.03 -3.57 0.10
N ILE A 268 17.30 -3.37 -0.28
CA ILE A 268 18.13 -4.41 -0.87
C ILE A 268 18.28 -5.60 0.08
N LYS A 269 18.60 -5.34 1.35
CA LYS A 269 18.69 -6.39 2.38
C LYS A 269 17.37 -7.16 2.51
N SER A 270 16.23 -6.46 2.48
CA SER A 270 14.91 -7.10 2.55
C SER A 270 14.60 -7.95 1.33
N VAL A 271 14.82 -7.45 0.11
CA VAL A 271 14.61 -8.24 -1.12
C VAL A 271 15.48 -9.49 -1.14
N GLU A 272 16.75 -9.38 -0.74
CA GLU A 272 17.65 -10.52 -0.63
C GLU A 272 17.19 -11.51 0.45
N GLY A 273 16.77 -11.02 1.61
CA GLY A 273 16.20 -11.83 2.69
C GLY A 273 14.96 -12.60 2.23
N ILE A 274 14.01 -11.91 1.59
CA ILE A 274 12.75 -12.48 1.08
C ILE A 274 13.06 -13.54 0.02
N SER A 275 13.91 -13.21 -0.96
CA SER A 275 14.30 -14.13 -2.04
C SER A 275 14.95 -15.41 -1.51
N ASN A 276 15.78 -15.30 -0.46
CA ASN A 276 16.53 -16.43 0.08
C ASN A 276 15.74 -17.29 1.07
N LYS A 277 14.76 -16.74 1.78
CA LYS A 277 14.08 -17.43 2.89
C LYS A 277 12.59 -17.65 2.67
N MET A 278 11.95 -16.84 1.84
CA MET A 278 10.50 -16.80 1.71
C MET A 278 10.02 -17.17 0.31
N VAL A 279 10.89 -17.13 -0.71
CA VAL A 279 10.54 -17.54 -2.08
C VAL A 279 10.80 -19.03 -2.28
N PHE A 280 9.81 -19.73 -2.83
CA PHE A 280 9.88 -21.16 -3.13
C PHE A 280 9.37 -21.42 -4.54
N LYS A 281 9.93 -22.45 -5.19
CA LYS A 281 9.50 -22.91 -6.50
C LYS A 281 8.98 -24.34 -6.43
N ARG A 282 7.76 -24.56 -6.94
CA ARG A 282 7.19 -25.89 -7.07
C ARG A 282 7.91 -26.66 -8.19
N LYS A 283 8.16 -27.95 -7.99
CA LYS A 283 8.71 -28.88 -9.01
C LYS A 283 7.66 -29.86 -9.56
N VAL A 284 6.42 -29.70 -9.13
CA VAL A 284 5.26 -30.54 -9.48
C VAL A 284 4.14 -29.57 -9.83
N GLY A 285 3.19 -29.98 -10.67
CA GLY A 285 2.09 -29.11 -11.10
C GLY A 285 2.53 -28.13 -12.17
N TYR A 286 2.27 -26.84 -11.95
CA TYR A 286 2.53 -25.76 -12.92
C TYR A 286 3.86 -25.03 -12.67
N ASN A 287 4.69 -25.55 -11.77
CA ASN A 287 6.01 -25.00 -11.44
C ASN A 287 5.98 -23.53 -10.96
N LEU A 288 4.91 -23.16 -10.25
CA LEU A 288 4.73 -21.81 -9.71
C LEU A 288 5.83 -21.44 -8.70
N THR A 289 6.29 -20.19 -8.81
CA THR A 289 7.14 -19.52 -7.82
C THR A 289 6.24 -18.71 -6.88
N PHE A 290 6.39 -18.87 -5.57
CA PHE A 290 5.49 -18.27 -4.59
C PHE A 290 6.23 -17.80 -3.35
N THR A 291 5.62 -16.88 -2.60
CA THR A 291 6.11 -16.45 -1.29
C THR A 291 5.43 -17.24 -0.19
N SER A 292 6.15 -17.46 0.92
CA SER A 292 5.64 -18.14 2.09
C SER A 292 5.97 -17.37 3.35
N ASP A 293 4.96 -17.08 4.15
CA ASP A 293 5.15 -16.62 5.53
C ASP A 293 6.04 -17.59 6.32
N LEU A 294 6.85 -17.07 7.24
CA LEU A 294 7.65 -17.82 8.18
C LEU A 294 6.98 -17.84 9.56
N GLU A 295 6.85 -19.02 10.16
CA GLU A 295 6.18 -19.16 11.46
C GLU A 295 6.97 -18.48 12.60
N SER A 296 6.25 -18.03 13.63
CA SER A 296 6.86 -17.37 14.79
C SER A 296 7.82 -18.31 15.52
N GLY A 297 9.02 -17.82 15.82
CA GLY A 297 10.01 -18.53 16.66
C GLY A 297 10.95 -19.45 15.88
N THR A 298 10.43 -20.42 15.12
CA THR A 298 11.28 -21.34 14.32
C THR A 298 11.64 -20.75 12.95
N TYR A 299 10.85 -19.80 12.46
CA TYR A 299 10.95 -19.19 11.13
C TYR A 299 10.97 -20.19 9.97
N LYS A 300 10.19 -21.27 10.13
CA LYS A 300 9.92 -22.26 9.10
C LYS A 300 8.82 -21.77 8.14
N PRO A 301 8.98 -21.88 6.80
CA PRO A 301 7.92 -21.55 5.86
C PRO A 301 6.62 -22.35 6.09
N THR A 302 5.51 -21.64 6.05
CA THR A 302 4.15 -22.15 6.31
C THR A 302 3.39 -22.53 5.03
N GLY A 303 3.81 -21.99 3.88
CA GLY A 303 3.15 -22.12 2.58
C GLY A 303 1.99 -21.18 2.38
N LYS A 304 1.72 -20.33 3.36
CA LYS A 304 0.69 -19.30 3.26
C LYS A 304 1.17 -18.20 2.33
N MET A 305 0.30 -17.88 1.37
CA MET A 305 0.43 -16.72 0.50
C MET A 305 -0.96 -16.07 0.42
N GLY A 306 -1.04 -14.79 0.73
CA GLY A 306 -2.26 -13.99 0.61
C GLY A 306 -2.38 -13.33 -0.76
N HIS A 307 -3.55 -12.76 -1.02
CA HIS A 307 -3.70 -11.83 -2.15
C HIS A 307 -2.87 -10.56 -1.95
N LEU A 308 -2.70 -10.12 -0.69
CA LEU A 308 -1.89 -8.95 -0.36
C LEU A 308 -0.43 -9.11 -0.79
N ASP A 309 0.15 -10.31 -0.73
CA ASP A 309 1.52 -10.59 -1.20
C ASP A 309 1.74 -10.23 -2.68
N CYS A 310 0.66 -10.16 -3.49
CA CYS A 310 0.76 -9.89 -4.92
C CYS A 310 1.16 -8.45 -5.29
N PHE A 311 1.29 -7.54 -4.32
CA PHE A 311 1.93 -6.23 -4.54
C PHE A 311 3.44 -6.37 -4.84
N PHE A 312 4.08 -7.39 -4.26
CA PHE A 312 5.53 -7.50 -4.20
C PHE A 312 6.21 -7.66 -5.57
N PRO A 313 5.65 -8.40 -6.56
CA PRO A 313 6.12 -8.35 -7.94
C PRO A 313 6.31 -6.93 -8.48
N GLY A 314 5.40 -6.00 -8.15
CA GLY A 314 5.50 -4.63 -8.63
C GLY A 314 6.60 -3.83 -7.96
N VAL A 315 6.80 -4.07 -6.67
CA VAL A 315 7.93 -3.51 -5.93
C VAL A 315 9.26 -4.04 -6.47
N LEU A 316 9.35 -5.32 -6.84
CA LEU A 316 10.54 -5.91 -7.47
C LEU A 316 10.80 -5.35 -8.87
N ALA A 317 9.76 -5.22 -9.70
CA ALA A 317 9.90 -4.64 -11.04
C ALA A 317 10.36 -3.18 -10.98
N LEU A 318 9.79 -2.38 -10.06
CA LEU A 318 10.23 -1.01 -9.81
C LEU A 318 11.69 -0.97 -9.33
N GLY A 319 12.06 -1.79 -8.34
CA GLY A 319 13.43 -1.84 -7.82
C GLY A 319 14.44 -2.30 -8.87
N SER A 320 14.05 -3.23 -9.74
CA SER A 320 14.88 -3.69 -10.85
C SER A 320 15.27 -2.55 -11.78
N LYS A 321 14.29 -1.72 -12.18
CA LYS A 321 14.51 -0.55 -13.02
C LYS A 321 15.32 0.52 -12.31
N GLU A 322 14.96 0.86 -11.07
CA GLU A 322 15.50 2.03 -10.39
C GLU A 322 16.89 1.80 -9.75
N LEU A 323 17.27 0.54 -9.50
CA LEU A 323 18.52 0.15 -8.85
C LEU A 323 19.42 -0.78 -9.70
N ASP A 324 19.08 -1.00 -10.98
CA ASP A 324 19.78 -1.91 -11.91
C ASP A 324 19.93 -3.35 -11.37
N ARG A 325 18.79 -3.95 -11.02
CA ARG A 325 18.71 -5.31 -10.43
C ARG A 325 17.94 -6.26 -11.36
N PRO A 326 18.50 -6.70 -12.48
CA PRO A 326 17.76 -7.46 -13.50
C PRO A 326 17.22 -8.82 -13.01
N ASN A 327 17.86 -9.44 -12.01
CA ASN A 327 17.35 -10.66 -11.39
C ASN A 327 16.03 -10.45 -10.63
N ASP A 328 15.80 -9.23 -10.10
CA ASP A 328 14.55 -8.90 -9.41
C ASP A 328 13.38 -8.84 -10.40
N LEU A 329 13.59 -8.38 -11.64
CA LEU A 329 12.56 -8.39 -12.69
C LEU A 329 12.18 -9.82 -13.06
N LYS A 330 13.16 -10.72 -13.19
CA LYS A 330 12.86 -12.13 -13.45
C LYS A 330 12.02 -12.76 -12.33
N LEU A 331 12.36 -12.47 -11.08
CA LEU A 331 11.57 -12.94 -9.94
C LEU A 331 10.17 -12.29 -9.92
N ALA A 332 10.07 -11.01 -10.27
CA ALA A 332 8.81 -10.30 -10.39
C ALA A 332 7.90 -11.00 -11.40
N GLU A 333 8.40 -11.35 -12.58
CA GLU A 333 7.64 -12.07 -13.62
C GLU A 333 7.14 -13.43 -13.09
N GLU A 334 8.01 -14.24 -12.49
CA GLU A 334 7.62 -15.56 -11.96
C GLU A 334 6.56 -15.47 -10.84
N LEU A 335 6.67 -14.48 -9.93
CA LEU A 335 5.68 -14.27 -8.88
C LEU A 335 4.38 -13.67 -9.45
N MET A 336 4.48 -12.81 -10.46
CA MET A 336 3.33 -12.21 -11.15
C MET A 336 2.51 -13.28 -11.87
N GLU A 337 3.17 -14.26 -12.49
CA GLU A 337 2.51 -15.44 -13.08
C GLU A 337 1.70 -16.21 -12.03
N THR A 338 2.26 -16.44 -10.84
CA THR A 338 1.53 -17.10 -9.73
C THR A 338 0.34 -16.27 -9.25
N CYS A 339 0.49 -14.96 -9.10
CA CYS A 339 -0.61 -14.09 -8.73
C CYS A 339 -1.71 -14.03 -9.80
N TYR A 340 -1.34 -14.09 -11.08
CA TYR A 340 -2.30 -14.19 -12.18
C TYR A 340 -3.02 -15.54 -12.19
N ASP A 341 -2.30 -16.61 -11.86
CA ASP A 341 -2.83 -17.96 -11.73
C ASP A 341 -3.98 -18.02 -10.69
N PHE A 342 -3.85 -17.26 -9.60
CA PHE A 342 -4.91 -17.11 -8.59
C PHE A 342 -6.22 -16.55 -9.16
N TYR A 343 -6.18 -15.68 -10.17
CA TYR A 343 -7.37 -15.19 -10.86
C TYR A 343 -7.85 -16.19 -11.91
N LYS A 344 -6.95 -16.57 -12.83
CA LYS A 344 -7.26 -17.36 -14.03
C LYS A 344 -7.91 -18.72 -13.70
N ARG A 345 -7.53 -19.33 -12.56
CA ARG A 345 -8.00 -20.67 -12.20
C ARG A 345 -9.24 -20.71 -11.35
N MET A 346 -9.66 -19.58 -10.79
CA MET A 346 -10.88 -19.55 -10.01
C MET A 346 -12.09 -19.54 -10.95
N PRO A 347 -13.19 -20.26 -10.63
CA PRO A 347 -14.38 -20.28 -11.47
C PRO A 347 -14.96 -18.89 -11.76
N THR A 348 -14.77 -17.94 -10.85
CA THR A 348 -15.22 -16.55 -10.97
C THR A 348 -14.26 -15.67 -11.77
N GLY A 349 -13.05 -16.14 -12.06
CA GLY A 349 -11.96 -15.31 -12.58
C GLY A 349 -11.38 -14.33 -11.55
N LEU A 350 -11.72 -14.44 -10.25
CA LEU A 350 -11.26 -13.57 -9.17
C LEU A 350 -10.43 -14.36 -8.15
N SER A 351 -9.32 -13.76 -7.71
CA SER A 351 -8.43 -14.38 -6.72
C SER A 351 -9.11 -14.63 -5.37
N PRO A 352 -8.79 -15.73 -4.68
CA PRO A 352 -9.06 -15.86 -3.25
C PRO A 352 -8.19 -14.89 -2.44
N GLU A 353 -8.64 -14.56 -1.22
CA GLU A 353 -7.88 -13.76 -0.25
C GLU A 353 -6.62 -14.48 0.25
N GLY A 354 -6.62 -15.83 0.26
CA GLY A 354 -5.46 -16.57 0.74
C GLY A 354 -5.47 -18.05 0.41
N VAL A 355 -4.26 -18.56 0.14
CA VAL A 355 -3.99 -19.94 -0.25
C VAL A 355 -2.91 -20.55 0.64
N ILE A 356 -2.83 -21.88 0.64
CA ILE A 356 -1.70 -22.62 1.24
C ILE A 356 -1.11 -23.58 0.20
N PHE A 357 0.15 -23.37 -0.12
CA PHE A 357 0.96 -24.29 -0.92
C PHE A 357 1.32 -25.53 -0.10
N LYS A 358 1.19 -26.71 -0.71
CA LYS A 358 1.47 -28.00 -0.06
C LYS A 358 2.95 -28.40 -0.22
N ASN A 359 3.44 -29.31 0.63
CA ASN A 359 4.72 -30.03 0.48
C ASN A 359 5.95 -29.14 0.24
N ILE A 360 6.06 -28.01 0.95
CA ILE A 360 7.22 -27.09 0.86
C ILE A 360 8.52 -27.80 1.26
N TYR A 361 8.42 -28.83 2.10
CA TYR A 361 9.55 -29.57 2.67
C TYR A 361 9.78 -30.97 2.08
N SER A 362 8.93 -31.48 1.18
CA SER A 362 9.04 -32.88 0.73
C SER A 362 8.83 -33.08 -0.78
N ASN A 363 9.84 -33.68 -1.41
CA ASN A 363 9.74 -34.47 -2.65
C ASN A 363 8.86 -35.74 -2.51
N LYS A 364 7.96 -35.80 -1.52
CA LYS A 364 7.08 -36.95 -1.29
C LYS A 364 5.66 -36.46 -1.05
N GLY A 365 4.78 -36.93 -1.93
CA GLY A 365 3.37 -36.57 -1.98
C GLY A 365 2.61 -37.03 -0.76
N SER A 366 1.70 -36.17 -0.31
CA SER A 366 0.58 -36.53 0.54
C SER A 366 -0.69 -35.89 -0.02
N SER A 367 -1.72 -36.73 -0.16
CA SER A 367 -2.97 -36.48 -0.85
C SER A 367 -4.01 -35.86 0.09
N GLY A 368 -4.02 -34.53 0.17
CA GLY A 368 -5.20 -33.79 0.64
C GLY A 368 -6.08 -33.44 -0.56
N LYS A 369 -7.34 -33.86 -0.56
CA LYS A 369 -8.33 -33.52 -1.61
C LYS A 369 -8.34 -32.01 -1.85
N SER A 370 -8.02 -31.60 -3.07
CA SER A 370 -8.24 -30.23 -3.55
C SER A 370 -9.64 -30.16 -4.15
N ASP A 371 -10.42 -29.16 -3.74
CA ASP A 371 -11.78 -28.96 -4.28
C ASP A 371 -11.77 -28.57 -5.78
N LEU A 372 -10.60 -28.22 -6.31
CA LEU A 372 -10.31 -28.05 -7.73
C LEU A 372 -9.17 -29.00 -8.10
N LYS A 373 -9.39 -29.92 -9.06
CA LYS A 373 -8.36 -30.90 -9.47
C LYS A 373 -7.11 -30.16 -9.99
N ASN A 374 -5.92 -30.62 -9.58
CA ASN A 374 -4.60 -30.20 -10.11
C ASN A 374 -4.04 -28.81 -9.71
N LEU A 375 -4.49 -28.17 -8.62
CA LEU A 375 -3.81 -26.96 -8.13
C LEU A 375 -2.57 -27.26 -7.30
N ASP A 376 -1.56 -26.39 -7.39
CA ASP A 376 -0.36 -26.42 -6.54
C ASP A 376 -0.62 -25.99 -5.08
N TYR A 377 -1.79 -25.41 -4.83
CA TYR A 377 -2.20 -24.85 -3.56
C TYR A 377 -3.65 -25.21 -3.21
N ALA A 378 -3.99 -25.08 -1.92
CA ALA A 378 -5.36 -25.16 -1.43
C ALA A 378 -5.88 -23.77 -1.07
N VAL A 379 -7.06 -23.40 -1.58
CA VAL A 379 -7.74 -22.17 -1.19
C VAL A 379 -8.20 -22.27 0.26
N LYS A 380 -7.85 -21.27 1.09
CA LYS A 380 -8.22 -21.22 2.51
C LYS A 380 -9.15 -20.08 2.84
N LEU A 381 -8.99 -18.93 2.19
CA LEU A 381 -9.84 -17.77 2.37
C LEU A 381 -10.45 -17.41 1.01
N LYS A 382 -11.76 -17.69 0.85
CA LYS A 382 -12.46 -17.56 -0.44
C LYS A 382 -12.96 -16.14 -0.74
N GLY A 383 -12.88 -15.23 0.22
CA GLY A 383 -13.34 -13.85 0.04
C GLY A 383 -12.54 -13.12 -1.04
N TYR A 384 -13.17 -12.18 -1.72
CA TYR A 384 -12.53 -11.18 -2.58
C TYR A 384 -13.14 -9.82 -2.25
N TYR A 385 -12.30 -8.89 -1.79
CA TYR A 385 -12.74 -7.61 -1.23
C TYR A 385 -12.40 -6.44 -2.15
N LEU A 386 -12.45 -6.64 -3.47
CA LEU A 386 -12.07 -5.65 -4.49
C LEU A 386 -10.63 -5.12 -4.31
N ARG A 387 -9.73 -5.97 -3.81
CA ARG A 387 -8.34 -5.58 -3.57
C ARG A 387 -7.60 -5.30 -4.88
N PRO A 388 -6.78 -4.23 -4.94
CA PRO A 388 -6.02 -3.87 -6.13
C PRO A 388 -4.68 -4.58 -6.21
N GLY A 389 -4.35 -5.54 -5.32
CA GLY A 389 -3.01 -6.16 -5.14
C GLY A 389 -2.34 -6.77 -6.37
N TYR A 390 -2.93 -6.63 -7.55
CA TYR A 390 -2.43 -7.02 -8.87
C TYR A 390 -2.01 -5.81 -9.75
N PHE A 391 -2.38 -4.56 -9.40
CA PHE A 391 -2.45 -3.44 -10.33
C PHE A 391 -1.35 -2.37 -10.23
N LEU A 392 -0.32 -2.54 -9.40
CA LEU A 392 0.80 -1.57 -9.32
C LEU A 392 1.96 -1.88 -10.28
N ILE A 393 1.67 -2.39 -11.49
CA ILE A 393 2.67 -2.48 -12.56
C ILE A 393 2.05 -2.11 -13.89
N ASN A 394 2.09 -0.82 -14.20
CA ASN A 394 2.35 -0.30 -15.54
C ASN A 394 2.95 1.09 -15.34
N PHE A 395 4.28 1.17 -15.39
CA PHE A 395 5.02 2.42 -15.57
C PHE A 395 5.53 2.50 -16.99
#